data_AF-A0A4V2A080-F1
#
_entry.id   AF-A0A4V2A080-F1
#
_cell.length_a   1.000
_cell.length_b   1.000
_cell.length_c   1.000
_cell.angle_alpha   90.00
_cell.angle_beta   90.00
_cell.angle_gamma   90.00
#
_symmetry.space_group_name_H-M   'P 1'
#
loop_
_entity.id
_entity.type
_entity.pdbx_description
1 polymer ?
#
loop_
_entity_poly.entity_id
_entity_poly.type
_entity_poly.pdbx_seq_one_letter_code
_entity_poly.pdbx_strand_id
1 'polypeptide(L)' 'QDALWLKVDPAGPACHTGEPSCFFRRIENGKLVRG' A
#
# COMPACT_ATOMS: atom_id res chain seq x y z
N GLN A 1 13.40 7.79 19.39
CA GLN A 1 12.91 8.38 18.13
C GLN A 1 13.77 7.84 17.01
N ASP A 2 13.19 7.01 16.15
CA ASP A 2 13.87 6.28 15.07
C ASP A 2 12.96 6.11 13.83
N ALA A 3 11.82 6.81 13.81
CA ALA A 3 10.88 6.80 12.70
C ALA A 3 10.20 8.16 12.51
N LEU A 4 9.75 8.41 11.28
CA LEU A 4 8.95 9.56 10.88
C LEU A 4 7.68 9.09 10.17
N TRP A 5 6.63 9.89 10.26
CA TRP A 5 5.41 9.72 9.47
C TRP A 5 5.30 10.86 8.46
N LEU A 6 5.12 10.51 7.19
CA LEU A 6 5.01 11.47 6.10
C LEU A 6 3.58 11.49 5.57
N LYS A 7 2.97 12.67 5.51
CA LYS A 7 1.70 12.92 4.82
C LYS A 7 2.00 13.57 3.48
N VAL A 8 1.66 12.90 2.39
CA VAL A 8 2.02 13.30 1.03
C VAL A 8 0.85 13.14 0.07
N ASP A 9 0.90 13.85 -1.06
CA ASP A 9 0.08 13.59 -2.23
C ASP A 9 0.93 12.84 -3.27
N PRO A 10 0.55 11.63 -3.70
CA PRO A 10 1.40 10.80 -4.56
C PRO A 10 1.31 11.22 -6.03
N ALA A 11 2.46 11.30 -6.71
CA ALA A 11 2.54 11.54 -8.14
C ALA A 11 2.26 10.24 -8.93
N GLY A 12 1.00 9.82 -8.96
CA GLY A 12 0.57 8.55 -9.57
C GLY A 12 0.52 7.38 -8.58
N PRO A 13 0.43 6.12 -9.05
CA PRO A 13 0.35 4.97 -8.16
C PRO A 13 1.66 4.79 -7.38
N ALA A 14 1.55 4.59 -6.07
CA ALA A 14 2.73 4.42 -5.22
C ALA A 14 3.44 3.08 -5.45
N CYS A 15 2.76 2.07 -6.01
CA CYS A 15 3.32 0.75 -6.27
C CYS A 15 3.80 0.61 -7.72
N HIS A 16 4.95 -0.05 -7.91
CA HIS A 16 5.50 -0.36 -9.25
C HIS A 16 4.62 -1.30 -10.10
N THR A 17 3.56 -1.86 -9.53
CA THR A 17 2.57 -2.69 -10.23
C THR A 17 1.41 -1.88 -10.81
N GLY A 18 1.33 -0.58 -10.52
CA GLY A 18 0.22 0.31 -10.90
C GLY A 18 -0.85 0.49 -9.81
N GLU A 19 -0.73 -0.21 -8.68
CA GLU A 19 -1.67 -0.11 -7.57
C GLU A 19 -1.44 1.18 -6.72
N PRO A 20 -2.50 1.77 -6.13
CA PRO A 20 -2.38 3.03 -5.39
C PRO A 20 -1.51 2.95 -4.12
N SER A 21 -1.28 1.75 -3.60
CA SER A 21 -0.44 1.49 -2.42
C SER A 21 0.26 0.13 -2.58
N CYS A 22 1.44 -0.06 -1.98
CA CYS A 22 2.06 -1.38 -1.89
C CYS A 22 1.21 -2.38 -1.08
N PHE A 23 0.37 -1.88 -0.17
CA PHE A 23 -0.55 -2.68 0.64
C PHE A 23 -1.92 -2.86 -0.07
N PHE A 24 -1.89 -3.24 -1.35
CA PHE A 24 -3.09 -3.44 -2.20
C PHE A 24 -3.80 -4.79 -2.01
N ARG A 25 -3.31 -5.63 -1.10
CA ARG A 25 -3.90 -6.93 -0.76
C ARG A 25 -4.19 -7.00 0.72
N ARG A 26 -5.20 -7.78 1.08
CA ARG A 26 -5.58 -8.07 2.46
C ARG A 26 -5.77 -9.57 2.65
N ILE A 27 -5.71 -10.00 3.90
CA ILE A 27 -5.95 -11.40 4.26
C ILE A 27 -7.44 -11.60 4.49
N GLU A 28 -8.05 -12.52 3.76
CA GLU A 28 -9.42 -12.99 3.98
C GLU A 28 -9.45 -14.51 4.00
N ASN A 29 -10.05 -15.10 5.05
CA ASN A 29 -10.18 -16.55 5.21
C ASN A 29 -8.86 -17.32 4.98
N GLY A 30 -7.74 -16.77 5.47
CA GLY A 30 -6.41 -17.35 5.33
C GLY A 30 -5.78 -17.21 3.94
N LYS A 31 -6.39 -16.44 3.03
CA LYS A 31 -5.87 -16.20 1.68
C LYS A 31 -5.55 -14.73 1.46
N LEU A 32 -4.53 -14.45 0.65
CA LEU A 32 -4.28 -13.10 0.15
C LEU A 32 -5.25 -12.81 -1.00
N VAL A 33 -6.11 -11.82 -0.80
CA VAL A 33 -7.04 -11.32 -1.80
C VAL A 33 -6.68 -9.89 -2.18
N ARG A 34 -7.03 -9.47 -3.40
CA ARG A 34 -6.97 -8.05 -3.77
C ARG A 34 -8.01 -7.28 -2.96
N GLY A 35 -7.60 -6.12 -2.45
CA GLY A 35 -8.37 -5.26 -1.55
C GLY A 35 -9.66 -4.78 -2.17
#